data_AF-S4P7W1-F1
#
_entry.id   AF-S4P7W1-F1
#
_cell.length_a   1.000
_cell.length_b   1.000
_cell.length_c   1.000
_cell.angle_alpha   90.00
_cell.angle_beta   90.00
_cell.angle_gamma   90.00
#
_symmetry.space_group_name_H-M   'P 1'
#
loop_
_entity.id
_entity.type
_entity.pdbx_description
1 polymer ?
#
loop_
_entity_poly.entity_id
_entity_poly.type
_entity_poly.pdbx_seq_one_letter_code
_entity_poly.pdbx_strand_id
1 'polypeptide(L)'
;MMYREDDYWYGESQELGVQLLRISYVGNEASMLILLPNEITGLDTVLKKLAEGYDLLAELDKMYNTKVQVSIPKFKIETEIDLGEVLPKLGIKSIFNRGNSGLSKILNKPEEIYVSKAVQKAFIEVNEEGAEATAATG
;
A
#
# COMPACT_ATOMS: atom_id res chain seq x y z
N MET A 1 -16.62 3.04 15.49
CA MET A 1 -16.90 2.34 14.22
C MET A 1 -17.74 3.27 13.38
N MET A 2 -17.31 3.53 12.16
CA MET A 2 -18.09 4.24 11.15
C MET A 2 -19.02 3.23 10.50
N TYR A 3 -20.28 3.59 10.30
CA TYR A 3 -21.28 2.72 9.69
C TYR A 3 -22.00 3.46 8.58
N ARG A 4 -22.10 2.85 7.40
CA ARG A 4 -22.83 3.39 6.26
C ARG A 4 -23.39 2.26 5.41
N GLU A 5 -24.61 2.44 4.92
CA GLU A 5 -25.21 1.59 3.90
C GLU A 5 -25.33 2.40 2.61
N ASP A 6 -24.69 1.92 1.54
CA ASP A 6 -24.71 2.59 0.23
C ASP A 6 -24.36 1.59 -0.87
N ASP A 7 -24.41 2.04 -2.12
CA ASP A 7 -23.97 1.28 -3.28
C ASP A 7 -22.44 1.35 -3.43
N TYR A 8 -21.78 0.20 -3.31
CA TYR A 8 -20.33 0.07 -3.43
C TYR A 8 -19.95 -0.99 -4.46
N TRP A 9 -18.73 -0.89 -4.97
CA TRP A 9 -18.12 -2.00 -5.68
C TRP A 9 -17.70 -3.06 -4.65
N TYR A 10 -18.24 -4.26 -4.80
CA TYR A 10 -18.02 -5.39 -3.92
C TYR A 10 -17.62 -6.64 -4.71
N GLY A 11 -16.81 -7.50 -4.10
CA GLY A 11 -16.45 -8.79 -4.66
C GLY A 11 -16.08 -9.79 -3.57
N GLU A 12 -16.11 -11.07 -3.90
CA GLU A 12 -15.61 -12.14 -3.04
C GLU A 12 -14.64 -13.00 -3.82
N SER A 13 -13.42 -13.13 -3.28
CA SER A 13 -12.41 -14.00 -3.84
C SER A 13 -12.30 -15.25 -2.99
N GLN A 14 -12.80 -16.36 -3.51
CA GLN A 14 -12.62 -17.67 -2.85
C GLN A 14 -11.16 -18.12 -2.88
N GLU A 15 -10.44 -17.79 -3.96
CA GLU A 15 -9.04 -18.17 -4.14
C GLU A 15 -8.13 -17.43 -3.17
N LEU A 16 -8.33 -16.12 -2.98
CA LEU A 16 -7.61 -15.35 -1.99
C LEU A 16 -8.16 -15.59 -0.56
N GLY A 17 -9.45 -15.89 -0.43
CA GLY A 17 -10.16 -16.07 0.84
C GLY A 17 -10.56 -14.72 1.47
N VAL A 18 -10.96 -13.75 0.66
CA VAL A 18 -11.28 -12.38 1.10
C VAL A 18 -12.58 -11.85 0.51
N GLN A 19 -13.18 -10.90 1.23
CA GLN A 19 -14.16 -9.95 0.69
C GLN A 19 -13.43 -8.69 0.24
N LEU A 20 -13.79 -8.16 -0.92
CA LEU A 20 -13.26 -6.93 -1.49
C LEU A 20 -14.31 -5.84 -1.43
N LEU A 21 -13.92 -4.67 -0.95
CA LEU A 21 -14.76 -3.46 -0.94
C LEU A 21 -13.97 -2.31 -1.54
N ARG A 22 -14.54 -1.63 -2.53
CA ARG A 22 -13.94 -0.44 -3.14
C ARG A 22 -14.82 0.78 -2.90
N ILE A 23 -14.25 1.78 -2.25
CA ILE A 23 -14.88 3.04 -1.88
C ILE A 23 -14.23 4.17 -2.69
N SER A 24 -14.98 4.76 -3.62
CA SER A 24 -14.49 5.91 -4.40
C SER A 24 -14.50 7.19 -3.57
N TYR A 25 -13.47 8.01 -3.71
CA TYR A 25 -13.46 9.37 -3.17
C TYR A 25 -14.20 10.34 -4.08
N VAL A 26 -14.50 11.53 -3.55
CA VAL A 26 -15.08 12.64 -4.31
C VAL A 26 -14.25 12.90 -5.57
N GLY A 27 -14.91 13.00 -6.72
CA GLY A 27 -14.25 13.18 -8.02
C GLY A 27 -13.90 11.89 -8.76
N ASN A 28 -14.00 10.71 -8.12
CA ASN A 28 -13.71 9.39 -8.72
C ASN A 28 -12.28 9.24 -9.29
N GLU A 29 -11.35 10.11 -8.93
CA GLU A 29 -9.94 10.03 -9.37
C GLU A 29 -9.13 9.02 -8.54
N ALA A 30 -9.60 8.72 -7.33
CA ALA A 30 -9.00 7.76 -6.42
C ALA A 30 -10.07 6.94 -5.70
N SER A 31 -9.70 5.74 -5.26
CA SER A 31 -10.55 4.88 -4.44
C SER A 31 -9.74 4.08 -3.43
N MET A 32 -10.30 3.85 -2.25
CA MET A 32 -9.76 2.90 -1.28
C MET A 32 -10.26 1.50 -1.62
N LEU A 33 -9.34 0.54 -1.72
CA LEU A 33 -9.64 -0.89 -1.81
C LEU A 33 -9.34 -1.54 -0.47
N ILE A 34 -10.32 -2.23 0.09
CA ILE A 34 -10.22 -2.96 1.36
C ILE A 34 -10.36 -4.44 1.04
N LEU A 35 -9.38 -5.24 1.47
CA LEU A 35 -9.44 -6.70 1.47
C LEU A 35 -9.67 -7.16 2.90
N LEU A 36 -10.81 -7.79 3.16
CA LEU A 36 -11.15 -8.35 4.46
C LEU A 36 -11.03 -9.88 4.39
N PRO A 37 -10.05 -10.50 5.07
CA PRO A 37 -9.98 -11.96 5.15
C PRO A 37 -11.24 -12.56 5.77
N ASN A 38 -11.70 -13.68 5.21
CA ASN A 38 -12.87 -14.39 5.73
C ASN A 38 -12.60 -15.01 7.11
N GLU A 39 -11.34 -15.35 7.40
CA GLU A 39 -10.90 -15.84 8.70
C GLU A 39 -10.19 -14.75 9.49
N ILE A 40 -10.47 -14.69 10.80
CA ILE A 40 -9.86 -13.70 11.72
C ILE A 40 -8.33 -13.78 11.72
N THR A 41 -7.76 -14.99 11.60
CA THR A 41 -6.32 -15.23 11.52
C THR A 41 -5.82 -15.38 10.07
N GLY A 42 -6.63 -14.99 9.08
CA GLY A 42 -6.35 -15.20 7.65
C GLY A 42 -5.38 -14.19 7.03
N LEU A 43 -5.04 -13.10 7.72
CA LEU A 43 -4.24 -12.00 7.17
C LEU A 43 -2.87 -12.47 6.63
N ASP A 44 -2.13 -13.28 7.39
CA ASP A 44 -0.80 -13.76 6.98
C ASP A 44 -0.87 -14.62 5.71
N THR A 45 -1.90 -15.44 5.59
CA THR A 45 -2.14 -16.27 4.40
C THR A 45 -2.42 -15.41 3.17
N VAL A 46 -3.23 -14.36 3.32
CA VAL A 46 -3.54 -13.41 2.24
C VAL A 46 -2.27 -12.66 1.82
N LEU A 47 -1.51 -12.13 2.79
CA LEU A 47 -0.25 -11.43 2.52
C LEU A 47 0.76 -12.33 1.80
N LYS A 48 0.86 -13.60 2.18
CA LYS A 48 1.73 -14.57 1.54
C LYS A 48 1.34 -14.82 0.08
N LYS A 49 0.05 -15.05 -0.20
CA LYS A 49 -0.45 -15.23 -1.58
C LYS A 49 -0.16 -14.01 -2.46
N LEU A 50 -0.37 -12.81 -1.92
CA LEU A 50 -0.06 -11.56 -2.63
C LEU A 50 1.45 -11.44 -2.91
N ALA A 51 2.30 -11.78 -1.93
CA ALA A 51 3.74 -11.77 -2.10
C ALA A 51 4.24 -12.83 -3.11
N GLU A 52 3.52 -13.94 -3.25
CA GLU A 52 3.79 -14.99 -4.25
C GLU A 52 3.32 -14.61 -5.68
N GLY A 53 2.73 -13.42 -5.85
CA GLY A 53 2.39 -12.87 -7.16
C GLY A 53 0.93 -13.09 -7.59
N TYR A 54 0.02 -13.34 -6.64
CA TYR A 54 -1.41 -13.37 -6.93
C TYR A 54 -1.87 -12.07 -7.61
N ASP A 55 -2.60 -12.20 -8.71
CA ASP A 55 -3.09 -11.05 -9.47
C ASP A 55 -4.34 -10.44 -8.81
N LEU A 56 -4.10 -9.46 -7.92
CA LEU A 56 -5.17 -8.71 -7.28
C LEU A 56 -5.99 -7.88 -8.28
N LEU A 57 -5.40 -7.46 -9.41
CA LEU A 57 -6.10 -6.63 -10.39
C LEU A 57 -7.20 -7.43 -11.09
N ALA A 58 -6.97 -8.72 -11.36
CA ALA A 58 -7.99 -9.62 -11.90
C ALA A 58 -9.21 -9.78 -10.97
N GLU A 59 -9.07 -9.56 -9.66
CA GLU A 59 -10.22 -9.55 -8.73
C GLU A 59 -11.04 -8.27 -8.83
N LEU A 60 -10.41 -7.14 -9.19
CA LEU A 60 -11.10 -5.86 -9.37
C LEU A 60 -12.10 -5.91 -10.53
N ASP A 61 -11.74 -6.62 -11.61
CA ASP A 61 -12.60 -6.79 -12.78
C ASP A 61 -13.83 -7.67 -12.50
N LYS A 62 -13.78 -8.48 -11.43
CA LYS A 62 -14.88 -9.34 -10.98
C LYS A 62 -15.84 -8.63 -10.01
N MET A 63 -15.49 -7.43 -9.55
CA MET A 63 -16.32 -6.67 -8.62
C MET A 63 -17.58 -6.17 -9.33
N TYR A 64 -18.67 -6.09 -8.59
CA TYR A 64 -19.95 -5.59 -9.07
C TYR A 64 -20.50 -4.54 -8.10
N ASN A 65 -21.29 -3.61 -8.64
CA ASN A 65 -21.91 -2.58 -7.82
C ASN A 65 -23.15 -3.18 -7.12
N THR A 66 -23.21 -3.06 -5.80
CA THR A 66 -24.33 -3.55 -4.99
C THR A 66 -24.43 -2.75 -3.70
N LYS A 67 -25.61 -2.80 -3.08
CA LYS A 67 -25.86 -2.21 -1.77
C LYS A 67 -25.15 -3.03 -0.68
N VAL A 68 -24.26 -2.38 0.06
CA VAL A 68 -23.47 -3.02 1.13
C VAL A 68 -23.57 -2.21 2.42
N GLN A 69 -23.78 -2.91 3.53
CA GLN A 69 -23.64 -2.34 4.88
C GLN A 69 -22.18 -2.43 5.31
N VAL A 70 -21.52 -1.28 5.39
CA VAL A 70 -20.08 -1.18 5.65
C VAL A 70 -19.86 -0.68 7.07
N SER A 71 -19.03 -1.40 7.83
CA SER A 71 -18.58 -1.00 9.16
C SER A 71 -17.06 -0.98 9.20
N ILE A 72 -16.47 0.22 9.29
CA ILE A 72 -15.01 0.43 9.25
C ILE A 72 -14.58 1.17 10.52
N PRO A 73 -13.52 0.74 11.22
CA PRO A 73 -12.97 1.49 12.33
C PRO A 73 -12.35 2.79 11.85
N LYS A 74 -12.46 3.86 12.65
CA LYS A 74 -11.57 5.01 12.45
C LYS A 74 -10.17 4.58 12.83
N PHE A 75 -9.19 4.87 11.99
CA PHE A 75 -7.81 4.53 12.29
C PHE A 75 -6.86 5.58 11.75
N LYS A 76 -5.69 5.60 12.38
CA LYS A 76 -4.55 6.42 12.02
C LYS A 76 -3.34 5.52 12.00
N ILE A 77 -2.67 5.42 10.85
CA ILE A 77 -1.45 4.64 10.68
C ILE A 77 -0.34 5.60 10.29
N GLU A 78 0.75 5.54 11.06
CA GLU A 78 1.98 6.26 10.79
C GLU A 78 3.10 5.24 10.69
N THR A 79 3.87 5.31 9.62
CA THR A 79 4.99 4.40 9.36
C THR A 79 6.23 5.21 9.01
N GLU A 80 7.36 4.77 9.55
CA GLU A 80 8.69 5.26 9.20
C GLU A 80 9.55 4.04 8.86
N ILE A 81 9.97 3.94 7.60
CA ILE A 81 10.71 2.81 7.06
C ILE A 81 12.09 3.29 6.65
N ASP A 82 13.13 2.64 7.16
CA ASP A 82 14.50 2.81 6.66
C ASP A 82 14.66 2.03 5.34
N LEU A 83 14.62 2.76 4.23
CA LEU A 83 14.80 2.19 2.90
C LEU A 83 16.22 1.66 2.69
N GLY A 84 17.20 2.12 3.48
CA GLY A 84 18.54 1.56 3.51
C GLY A 84 18.59 0.10 3.96
N GLU A 85 17.58 -0.40 4.68
CA GLU A 85 17.49 -1.82 5.05
C GLU A 85 16.64 -2.64 4.08
N VAL A 86 15.63 -2.02 3.47
CA VAL A 86 14.66 -2.69 2.59
C VAL A 86 15.20 -2.83 1.16
N LEU A 87 15.71 -1.74 0.58
CA LEU A 87 16.16 -1.71 -0.83
C LEU A 87 17.30 -2.71 -1.11
N PRO A 88 18.27 -2.94 -0.19
CA PRO A 88 19.26 -4.00 -0.37
C PRO A 88 18.66 -5.40 -0.47
N LYS A 89 17.58 -5.70 0.26
CA LYS A 89 16.91 -7.02 0.18
C LYS A 89 16.24 -7.22 -1.18
N LEU A 90 15.87 -6.13 -1.85
CA LEU A 90 15.34 -6.10 -3.21
C LEU A 90 16.43 -6.04 -4.30
N GLY A 91 17.72 -6.09 -3.93
CA GLY A 91 18.84 -6.07 -4.87
C GLY A 91 19.45 -4.69 -5.14
N ILE A 92 18.83 -3.61 -4.66
CA ILE A 92 19.34 -2.25 -4.81
C ILE A 92 20.35 -1.97 -3.69
N LYS A 93 21.61 -2.33 -3.94
CA LYS A 93 22.70 -2.29 -2.95
C LYS A 93 23.79 -1.29 -3.30
N SER A 94 24.10 -1.13 -4.59
CA SER A 94 25.23 -0.33 -5.04
C SER A 94 25.14 1.11 -4.56
N ILE A 95 23.97 1.76 -4.67
CA ILE A 95 23.79 3.17 -4.31
C ILE A 95 24.16 3.52 -2.86
N PHE A 96 24.13 2.54 -1.95
CA PHE A 96 24.51 2.70 -0.54
C PHE A 96 26.00 2.40 -0.27
N ASN A 97 26.73 1.89 -1.26
CA ASN A 97 28.15 1.58 -1.15
C ASN A 97 29.00 2.83 -1.36
N ARG A 98 29.74 3.22 -0.31
CA ARG A 98 30.63 4.37 -0.32
C ARG A 98 31.72 4.33 -1.39
N GLY A 99 32.26 3.15 -1.70
CA GLY A 99 33.39 3.01 -2.64
C GLY A 99 32.98 2.61 -4.06
N ASN A 100 31.72 2.27 -4.30
CA ASN A 100 31.24 1.89 -5.64
C ASN A 100 29.73 2.11 -5.76
N SER A 101 29.29 3.35 -5.57
CA SER A 101 27.88 3.72 -5.64
C SER A 101 27.32 3.69 -7.06
N GLY A 102 28.19 3.91 -8.06
CA GLY A 102 27.81 4.12 -9.45
C GLY A 102 27.15 5.48 -9.71
N LEU A 103 27.06 6.37 -8.71
CA LEU A 103 26.38 7.67 -8.80
C LEU A 103 27.26 8.76 -9.43
N SER A 104 27.79 8.50 -10.62
CA SER A 104 28.79 9.37 -11.28
C SER A 104 28.22 10.60 -12.00
N LYS A 105 26.89 10.66 -12.20
CA LYS A 105 26.23 11.73 -12.99
C LYS A 105 25.41 12.73 -12.16
N ILE A 106 25.44 12.62 -10.84
CA ILE A 106 24.70 13.54 -9.95
C ILE A 106 25.46 14.85 -9.75
N LEU A 107 26.79 14.80 -9.69
CA LEU A 107 27.65 15.97 -9.56
C LEU A 107 28.36 16.27 -10.88
N ASN A 108 28.58 17.56 -11.16
CA ASN A 108 29.40 18.02 -12.28
C ASN A 108 30.91 17.80 -12.05
N LYS A 109 31.30 17.41 -10.84
CA LYS A 109 32.68 17.14 -10.43
C LYS A 109 32.86 15.64 -10.17
N PRO A 110 34.05 15.07 -10.43
CA PRO A 110 34.34 13.66 -10.18
C PRO A 110 34.58 13.43 -8.68
N GLU A 111 33.51 13.55 -7.89
CA GLU A 111 33.49 13.22 -6.47
C GLU A 111 32.68 11.94 -6.26
N GLU A 112 33.22 11.03 -5.46
CA GLU A 112 32.52 9.80 -5.07
C GLU A 112 31.44 10.15 -4.04
N ILE A 113 30.18 10.02 -4.43
CA ILE A 113 29.02 10.18 -3.56
C ILE A 113 28.27 8.86 -3.40
N TYR A 114 27.52 8.72 -2.33
CA TYR A 114 26.68 7.56 -2.07
C TYR A 114 25.47 7.99 -1.25
N VAL A 115 24.42 7.16 -1.25
CA VAL A 115 23.26 7.37 -0.39
C VAL A 115 23.63 6.90 1.02
N SER A 116 23.72 7.84 1.96
CA SER A 116 24.05 7.55 3.35
C SER A 116 22.85 7.07 4.17
N LYS A 117 21.65 7.58 3.85
CA LYS A 117 20.38 7.21 4.45
C LYS A 117 19.26 7.44 3.45
N ALA A 118 18.22 6.60 3.49
CA ALA A 118 16.98 6.82 2.77
C ALA A 118 15.82 6.43 3.68
N VAL A 119 14.88 7.33 3.91
CA VAL A 119 13.75 7.12 4.84
C VAL A 119 12.45 7.45 4.14
N GLN A 120 11.48 6.55 4.27
CA GLN A 120 10.10 6.77 3.85
C GLN A 120 9.23 6.94 5.09
N LYS A 121 8.59 8.10 5.22
CA LYS A 121 7.53 8.33 6.20
C LYS A 121 6.19 8.38 5.49
N ALA A 122 5.23 7.60 5.95
CA ALA A 122 3.88 7.58 5.39
C ALA A 122 2.85 7.65 6.52
N PHE A 123 1.82 8.45 6.25
CA PHE A 123 0.75 8.79 7.16
C PHE A 123 -0.59 8.57 6.46
N ILE A 124 -1.51 7.87 7.11
CA ILE A 124 -2.90 7.74 6.65
C ILE A 124 -3.85 7.85 7.83
N GLU A 125 -4.88 8.68 7.66
CA GLU A 125 -5.99 8.84 8.59
C GLU A 125 -7.30 8.61 7.85
N VAL A 126 -8.14 7.75 8.42
CA VAL A 126 -9.45 7.40 7.85
C VAL A 126 -10.53 7.72 8.87
N ASN A 127 -11.45 8.61 8.49
CA ASN A 127 -12.57 9.08 9.29
C ASN A 127 -13.87 9.17 8.45
N GLU A 128 -14.98 9.64 9.05
CA GLU A 128 -16.28 9.66 8.36
C GLU A 128 -16.37 10.68 7.21
N GLU A 129 -15.52 11.69 7.22
CA GLU A 129 -15.49 12.73 6.19
C GLU A 129 -14.69 12.26 4.96
N GLY A 130 -13.76 11.32 5.14
CA GLY A 130 -12.97 10.73 4.07
C GLY A 130 -11.67 10.09 4.57
N ALA A 131 -10.67 10.04 3.70
CA ALA A 131 -9.32 9.64 4.07
C ALA A 131 -8.32 10.72 3.68
N GLU A 132 -7.42 11.05 4.59
CA GLU A 132 -6.28 11.92 4.36
C GLU A 132 -5.01 11.08 4.39
N ALA A 133 -4.21 11.14 3.32
CA ALA A 133 -2.96 10.40 3.20
C ALA A 133 -1.81 11.35 2.82
N THR A 134 -0.69 11.25 3.51
CA THR A 134 0.54 12.00 3.23
C THR A 134 1.73 11.07 3.25
N ALA A 135 2.64 11.19 2.28
CA ALA A 135 3.89 10.44 2.26
C ALA A 135 5.06 11.35 1.88
N ALA A 136 6.20 11.15 2.53
CA ALA A 136 7.45 11.83 2.25
C ALA A 136 8.59 10.82 2.17
N THR A 137 9.41 10.93 1.13
CA THR A 137 10.62 10.14 0.94
C THR A 137 11.82 11.08 0.88
N GLY A 138 12.89 10.74 1.59
CA GLY A 138 14.10 11.56 1.68
C GLY A 138 15.36 10.74 1.86
#